data_AF-R9KXR7-F1
#
_entry.id   AF-R9KXR7-F1
#
_cell.length_a   1.000
_cell.length_b   1.000
_cell.length_c   1.000
_cell.angle_alpha   90.00
_cell.angle_beta   90.00
_cell.angle_gamma   90.00
#
_symmetry.space_group_name_H-M   'P 1'
#
loop_
_entity.id
_entity.type
_entity.pdbx_description
1 polymer ?
#
loop_
_entity_poly.entity_id
_entity_poly.type
_entity_poly.pdbx_seq_one_letter_code
_entity_poly.pdbx_strand_id
1 'polypeptide(L)'
;MGVYLATVSSIDSLDENGNPATARVLPHTAGGVVTMPFAVYWPLRAGDGAVSEGDEVICLQLDDGSGLILSRPDGTFTQTIGGTTAAQGDFTAAGASLKGHTYAGAHGETAPPTA
;
A
#
# COMPACT_ATOMS: atom_id res chain seq x y z
N MET A 1 -14.43 4.90 -18.76
CA MET A 1 -13.63 4.22 -17.73
C MET A 1 -12.88 3.06 -18.38
N GLY A 2 -11.59 2.89 -18.09
CA GLY A 2 -10.77 1.83 -18.70
C GLY A 2 -9.69 1.29 -17.76
N VAL A 3 -9.28 0.04 -17.99
CA VAL A 3 -8.14 -0.60 -17.31
C VAL A 3 -7.02 -0.81 -18.31
N TYR A 4 -5.79 -0.45 -17.96
CA TYR A 4 -4.63 -0.58 -18.84
C TYR A 4 -3.33 -0.81 -18.08
N LEU A 5 -2.33 -1.31 -18.80
CA LEU A 5 -0.94 -1.39 -18.35
C LEU A 5 -0.25 -0.04 -18.53
N ALA A 6 0.55 0.34 -17.55
CA ALA A 6 1.31 1.58 -17.56
C ALA A 6 2.63 1.40 -16.82
N THR A 7 3.58 2.27 -17.13
CA THR A 7 4.83 2.38 -16.37
C THR A 7 4.76 3.58 -15.43
N VAL A 8 5.17 3.43 -14.17
CA VAL A 8 5.26 4.55 -13.24
C VAL A 8 6.34 5.52 -13.71
N SER A 9 5.93 6.75 -14.00
CA SER A 9 6.83 7.82 -14.44
C SER A 9 7.48 8.54 -13.27
N SER A 10 6.72 8.79 -12.19
CA SER A 10 7.22 9.49 -11.02
C SER A 10 6.31 9.30 -9.81
N ILE A 11 6.89 9.32 -8.61
CA ILE A 11 6.10 9.44 -7.37
C ILE A 11 5.80 10.92 -7.12
N ASP A 12 4.53 11.25 -6.90
CA ASP A 12 4.06 12.64 -6.82
C ASP A 12 3.84 13.09 -5.36
N SER A 13 3.37 12.19 -4.49
CA SER A 13 3.23 12.46 -3.05
C SER A 13 3.43 11.21 -2.19
N LEU A 14 3.77 11.43 -0.92
CA LEU A 14 3.91 10.40 0.11
C LEU A 14 2.78 10.51 1.13
N ASP A 15 2.39 9.39 1.75
CA ASP A 15 1.48 9.38 2.89
C ASP A 15 2.20 9.73 4.20
N GLU A 16 1.45 9.74 5.31
CA GLU A 16 1.96 10.07 6.65
C GLU A 16 3.09 9.13 7.12
N ASN A 17 3.20 7.95 6.52
CA ASN A 17 4.23 6.96 6.83
C ASN A 17 5.44 7.05 5.87
N GLY A 18 5.46 8.03 4.96
CA GLY A 18 6.51 8.19 3.96
C GLY A 18 6.40 7.24 2.76
N ASN A 19 5.27 6.56 2.59
CA ASN A 19 5.05 5.63 1.49
C ASN A 19 4.39 6.32 0.28
N PRO A 20 4.64 5.89 -0.97
CA PRO A 20 4.02 6.47 -2.17
C PRO A 20 2.49 6.50 -2.09
N ALA A 21 1.91 7.71 -2.01
CA ALA A 21 0.46 7.91 -1.93
C ALA A 21 -0.16 8.15 -3.30
N THR A 22 0.51 8.94 -4.14
CA THR A 22 0.12 9.19 -5.52
C THR A 22 1.32 9.07 -6.45
N ALA A 23 1.08 8.59 -7.67
CA ALA A 23 2.10 8.45 -8.68
C ALA A 23 1.55 8.76 -10.07
N ARG A 24 2.42 9.25 -10.96
CA ARG A 24 2.10 9.49 -12.37
C ARG A 24 2.49 8.27 -13.17
N VAL A 25 1.68 7.94 -14.16
CA VAL A 25 1.92 6.77 -15.01
C VAL A 25 1.93 7.15 -16.49
N LEU A 26 2.63 6.34 -17.26
CA LEU A 26 2.70 6.40 -18.72
C LEU A 26 1.95 5.18 -19.28
N PRO A 27 0.72 5.36 -19.78
CA PRO A 27 -0.07 4.27 -20.35
C PRO A 27 0.62 3.69 -21.59
N HIS A 28 0.70 2.36 -21.68
CA HIS A 28 1.30 1.69 -22.83
C HIS A 28 0.42 1.81 -24.09
N THR A 29 -0.90 1.92 -23.90
CA THR A 29 -1.89 1.95 -24.98
C THR A 29 -2.17 3.34 -25.56
N ALA A 30 -1.64 4.42 -24.95
CA ALA A 30 -2.01 5.79 -25.31
C ALA A 30 -0.78 6.70 -25.52
N GLY A 31 0.07 6.36 -26.50
CA GLY A 31 1.09 7.29 -27.05
C GLY A 31 2.04 7.94 -26.03
N GLY A 32 2.15 7.42 -24.80
CA GLY A 32 3.03 7.93 -23.76
C GLY A 32 2.62 9.26 -23.12
N VAL A 33 1.33 9.61 -23.06
CA VAL A 33 0.93 10.83 -22.32
C VAL A 33 0.93 10.56 -20.82
N VAL A 34 1.74 11.33 -20.07
CA VAL A 34 1.79 11.27 -18.61
C VAL A 34 0.41 11.60 -18.03
N THR A 35 -0.11 10.74 -17.17
CA THR A 35 -1.38 10.97 -16.49
C THR A 35 -1.27 12.07 -15.43
N MET A 36 -2.41 12.61 -15.02
CA MET A 36 -2.51 13.22 -13.69
C MET A 36 -2.15 12.19 -12.60
N PRO A 37 -1.75 12.63 -11.39
CA PRO A 37 -1.37 11.70 -10.32
C PRO A 37 -2.53 10.78 -9.98
N PHE A 38 -2.29 9.47 -10.09
CA PHE A 38 -3.24 8.44 -9.67
C PHE A 38 -2.97 8.07 -8.23
N ALA A 39 -4.03 7.75 -7.48
CA ALA A 39 -3.87 7.21 -6.14
C ALA A 39 -3.19 5.82 -6.23
N VAL A 40 -2.26 5.54 -5.32
CA VAL A 40 -1.67 4.21 -5.18
C VAL A 40 -2.55 3.41 -4.25
N TYR A 41 -3.02 2.23 -4.68
CA TYR A 41 -3.76 1.31 -3.83
C TYR A 41 -2.92 0.95 -2.60
N TRP A 42 -3.51 1.06 -1.42
CA TRP A 42 -2.78 1.08 -0.15
C TRP A 42 -1.79 -0.08 0.05
N PRO A 43 -2.11 -1.33 -0.30
CA PRO A 43 -1.15 -2.44 -0.18
C PRO A 43 0.10 -2.32 -1.06
N LEU A 44 0.04 -1.53 -2.13
CA LEU A 44 1.19 -1.27 -3.01
C LEU A 44 2.05 -0.11 -2.52
N ARG A 45 1.75 0.46 -1.36
CA ARG A 45 2.51 1.60 -0.85
C ARG A 45 3.77 1.17 -0.13
N ALA A 46 3.81 -0.01 0.48
CA ALA A 46 4.87 -0.36 1.41
C ALA A 46 5.38 -1.80 1.27
N GLY A 47 6.51 -2.07 1.93
CA GLY A 47 7.18 -3.37 1.92
C GLY A 47 7.69 -3.77 0.53
N ASP A 48 7.79 -5.07 0.28
CA ASP A 48 8.23 -5.61 -1.01
C ASP A 48 7.23 -5.35 -2.16
N GLY A 49 6.01 -4.91 -1.83
CA GLY A 49 4.99 -4.50 -2.78
C GLY A 49 5.01 -3.01 -3.15
N ALA A 50 5.91 -2.22 -2.55
CA ALA A 50 5.99 -0.78 -2.76
C ALA A 50 6.25 -0.44 -4.24
N VAL A 51 5.41 0.41 -4.83
CA VAL A 51 5.62 0.87 -6.21
C VAL A 51 6.73 1.90 -6.26
N SER A 52 7.65 1.73 -7.20
CA SER A 52 8.76 2.61 -7.51
C SER A 52 8.68 3.13 -8.94
N GLU A 53 9.45 4.17 -9.24
CA GLU A 53 9.56 4.68 -10.60
C GLU A 53 10.12 3.62 -11.55
N GLY A 54 9.56 3.53 -12.76
CA GLY A 54 9.91 2.51 -13.74
C GLY A 54 9.13 1.20 -13.59
N ASP A 55 8.38 1.01 -12.51
CA ASP A 55 7.59 -0.21 -12.32
C ASP A 55 6.41 -0.28 -13.29
N GLU A 56 6.14 -1.50 -13.77
CA GLU A 56 4.93 -1.78 -14.54
C GLU A 56 3.75 -2.01 -13.60
N VAL A 57 2.62 -1.37 -13.91
CA VAL A 57 1.42 -1.38 -13.08
C VAL A 57 0.15 -1.50 -13.92
N ILE A 58 -0.88 -2.05 -13.30
CA ILE A 58 -2.25 -2.07 -13.80
C ILE A 58 -2.99 -0.89 -13.19
N CYS A 59 -3.51 -0.02 -14.06
CA CYS A 59 -4.21 1.18 -13.65
C CYS A 59 -5.67 1.14 -14.09
N LEU A 60 -6.55 1.73 -13.28
CA LEU A 60 -7.91 2.08 -13.65
C LEU A 60 -7.99 3.60 -13.79
N GLN A 61 -8.49 4.06 -14.95
CA GLN A 61 -8.76 5.47 -15.21
C GLN A 61 -10.27 5.71 -15.32
N LEU A 62 -10.72 6.71 -14.57
CA LEU A 62 -12.07 7.23 -14.58
C LEU A 62 -12.26 8.26 -15.70
N ASP A 63 -13.51 8.54 -16.04
CA ASP A 63 -13.84 9.44 -17.15
C ASP A 63 -13.48 10.91 -16.89
N ASP A 64 -13.29 11.28 -15.61
CA ASP A 64 -12.80 12.60 -15.20
C ASP A 64 -11.27 12.74 -15.27
N GLY A 65 -10.57 11.69 -15.71
CA GLY A 65 -9.12 11.64 -15.82
C GLY A 65 -8.40 11.17 -14.56
N SER A 66 -9.08 11.11 -13.40
CA SER A 66 -8.53 10.54 -12.18
C SER A 66 -8.36 9.02 -12.28
N GLY A 67 -7.62 8.43 -11.36
CA GLY A 67 -7.36 7.00 -11.43
C GLY A 67 -6.71 6.39 -10.20
N LEU A 68 -6.56 5.07 -10.27
CA LEU A 68 -6.04 4.23 -9.21
C LEU A 68 -5.05 3.22 -9.80
N ILE A 69 -3.86 3.15 -9.21
CA ILE A 69 -2.90 2.06 -9.45
C ILE A 69 -3.35 0.88 -8.59
N LEU A 70 -3.76 -0.20 -9.25
CA LEU A 70 -4.44 -1.33 -8.62
C LEU A 70 -3.52 -2.49 -8.24
N SER A 71 -2.56 -2.79 -9.11
CA SER A 71 -1.66 -3.94 -8.92
C SER A 71 -0.42 -3.85 -9.80
N ARG A 72 0.53 -4.76 -9.58
CA ARG A 72 1.64 -5.04 -10.48
C ARG A 72 1.31 -6.31 -11.28
N PRO A 73 1.54 -6.33 -12.60
CA PRO A 73 1.25 -7.51 -13.42
C PRO A 73 2.23 -8.67 -13.18
N ASP A 74 3.37 -8.41 -12.53
CA ASP A 74 4.43 -9.40 -12.26
C ASP A 74 4.05 -10.48 -11.24
N GLY A 75 2.96 -10.30 -10.48
CA GLY A 75 2.50 -11.26 -9.47
C GLY A 75 3.42 -11.41 -8.25
N THR A 76 4.44 -10.56 -8.10
CA THR A 76 5.40 -10.59 -6.98
C THR A 76 4.87 -9.93 -5.70
N PHE A 77 3.61 -9.53 -5.73
CA PHE A 77 2.93 -8.82 -4.65
C PHE A 77 2.87 -9.64 -3.35
N THR A 78 3.70 -9.25 -2.39
CA THR A 78 3.63 -9.73 -1.01
C THR A 78 2.85 -8.72 -0.18
N GLN A 79 1.78 -9.17 0.49
CA GLN A 79 0.96 -8.31 1.34
C GLN A 79 1.70 -7.97 2.64
N THR A 80 2.51 -6.92 2.58
CA THR A 80 3.11 -6.32 3.76
C THR A 80 2.35 -5.05 4.11
N ILE A 81 1.74 -5.04 5.30
CA ILE A 81 1.17 -3.83 5.87
C ILE A 81 2.34 -3.00 6.42
N GLY A 82 2.73 -1.96 5.70
CA GLY A 82 3.72 -0.99 6.18
C GLY A 82 3.07 0.30 6.68
N GLY A 83 3.69 0.90 7.69
CA GLY A 83 3.19 2.13 8.32
C GLY A 83 2.19 1.91 9.45
N THR A 84 1.70 3.02 10.01
CA THR A 84 0.70 3.01 11.07
C THR A 84 -0.64 2.56 10.52
N THR A 85 -1.23 1.51 11.11
CA THR A 85 -2.54 0.98 10.74
C THR A 85 -3.47 0.99 11.93
N ALA A 86 -4.67 1.56 11.76
CA ALA A 86 -5.73 1.47 12.77
C ALA A 86 -6.58 0.21 12.51
N ALA A 87 -6.61 -0.71 13.48
CA ALA A 87 -7.51 -1.85 13.43
C ALA A 87 -8.89 -1.46 14.00
N GLN A 88 -9.98 -1.75 13.29
CA GLN A 88 -11.35 -1.62 13.83
C GLN A 88 -11.72 -2.75 14.81
N GLY A 89 -10.73 -3.45 15.36
CA GLY A 89 -10.89 -4.67 16.14
C GLY A 89 -9.62 -4.98 16.95
N ASP A 90 -9.40 -6.26 17.23
CA ASP A 90 -8.13 -6.74 17.77
C ASP A 90 -7.20 -7.19 16.62
N PHE A 91 -5.90 -6.97 16.78
CA PHE A 91 -4.90 -7.50 15.86
C PHE A 91 -4.34 -8.79 16.45
N THR A 92 -4.45 -9.90 15.72
CA THR A 92 -3.94 -11.20 16.18
C THR A 92 -2.79 -11.66 15.29
N ALA A 93 -1.61 -11.88 15.88
CA ALA A 93 -0.44 -12.42 15.18
C ALA A 93 -0.06 -13.77 15.79
N ALA A 94 -0.03 -14.83 14.96
CA ALA A 94 0.27 -16.20 15.40
C ALA A 94 -0.57 -16.67 16.62
N GLY A 95 -1.83 -16.23 16.71
CA GLY A 95 -2.73 -16.55 17.82
C GLY A 95 -2.61 -15.62 19.04
N ALA A 96 -1.65 -14.70 19.07
CA ALA A 96 -1.52 -13.71 20.14
C ALA A 96 -2.32 -12.44 19.81
N SER A 97 -3.21 -12.06 20.71
CA SER A 97 -4.03 -10.85 20.65
C SER A 97 -3.23 -9.62 21.07
N LEU A 98 -3.26 -8.53 20.30
CA LEU A 98 -2.64 -7.28 20.71
C LEU A 98 -3.35 -6.68 21.94
N LYS A 99 -4.69 -6.77 22.01
CA LYS A 99 -5.46 -6.30 23.18
C LYS A 99 -5.36 -7.22 24.40
N GLY A 100 -5.13 -8.50 24.19
CA GLY A 100 -5.22 -9.55 25.21
C GLY A 100 -3.90 -10.22 25.58
N HIS A 101 -2.76 -9.83 24.98
CA HIS A 101 -1.47 -10.39 25.35
C HIS A 101 -1.08 -10.01 26.78
N THR A 102 -0.34 -10.88 27.44
CA THR A 102 0.24 -10.60 28.75
C THR A 102 1.75 -10.76 28.69
N TYR A 103 2.48 -9.92 29.43
CA TYR A 103 3.92 -10.09 29.62
C TYR A 103 4.20 -10.74 30.98
N ALA A 104 5.23 -11.57 31.05
CA ALA A 104 5.73 -12.15 32.29
C ALA A 104 6.72 -11.17 32.96
N GLY A 105 6.46 -10.83 34.21
CA GLY A 105 7.36 -10.05 35.04
C GLY A 105 8.52 -10.89 35.57
N ALA A 106 9.51 -10.23 36.17
CA ALA A 106 10.76 -10.84 36.62
C ALA A 106 10.57 -11.95 37.67
N HIS A 107 9.41 -11.98 38.33
CA HIS A 107 9.07 -12.96 39.37
C HIS A 107 7.86 -13.84 39.00
N GLY A 108 7.50 -13.91 37.72
CA GLY A 108 6.48 -14.83 37.20
C GLY A 108 5.04 -14.32 37.26
N GLU A 109 4.83 -13.08 37.71
CA GLU A 109 3.57 -12.38 37.55
C GLU A 109 3.24 -12.13 36.07
N THR A 110 1.95 -12.10 35.72
CA THR A 110 1.50 -11.72 34.37
C THR A 110 0.67 -10.45 34.44
N ALA A 111 0.93 -9.51 33.55
CA ALA A 111 0.18 -8.25 33.47
C ALA A 111 -0.32 -7.99 32.04
N PRO A 112 -1.49 -7.35 31.88
CA PRO A 112 -2.04 -6.95 30.59
C PRO A 112 -1.25 -5.77 30.00
N PRO A 113 -1.46 -5.43 28.71
CA PRO A 113 -0.79 -4.30 28.07
C PRO A 113 -1.28 -3.00 28.72
N THR A 114 -0.37 -2.10 29.06
CA THR A 114 -0.71 -0.73 29.46
C THR A 114 -0.87 0.13 28.22
N ALA A 115 -2.00 0.86 28.13
CA ALA A 115 -2.29 1.83 27.07
C ALA A 115 -1.38 3.07 27.14
#